data_AF-A0A0M0BT14-F1
#
_entry.id   AF-A0A0M0BT14-F1
#
_cell.length_a   1.000
_cell.length_b   1.000
_cell.length_c   1.000
_cell.angle_alpha   90.00
_cell.angle_beta   90.00
_cell.angle_gamma   90.00
#
_symmetry.space_group_name_H-M   'P 1'
#
loop_
_entity.id
_entity.type
_entity.pdbx_description
1 polymer ?
#
loop_
_entity_poly.entity_id
_entity_poly.type
_entity_poly.pdbx_seq_one_letter_code
_entity_poly.pdbx_strand_id
1 'polypeptide(L)' 'MENNNNRDTVRVSVVFPAYNEAEVLEATINKVIQYLDNLTNSYEIIIAEDGSTDGTNNLA' A
#
# COMPACT_ATOMS: atom_id res chain seq x y z
N MET A 1 -3.60 -0.35 36.66
CA MET A 1 -3.41 -1.34 35.58
C MET A 1 -4.19 -0.80 34.38
N GLU A 2 -3.54 0.00 33.55
CA GLU A 2 -4.15 0.47 32.29
C GLU A 2 -3.93 -0.62 31.24
N ASN A 3 -5.01 -1.24 30.79
CA ASN A 3 -5.00 -2.11 29.62
C ASN A 3 -4.85 -1.21 28.38
N ASN A 4 -3.61 -0.96 27.97
CA ASN A 4 -3.32 -0.29 26.70
C ASN A 4 -3.55 -1.27 25.54
N ASN A 5 -4.81 -1.46 25.16
CA ASN A 5 -5.17 -1.97 23.84
C ASN A 5 -4.95 -0.84 22.82
N ASN A 6 -3.69 -0.43 22.62
CA ASN A 6 -3.33 0.53 21.59
C ASN A 6 -3.36 -0.20 20.24
N ARG A 7 -4.55 -0.37 19.67
CA ARG A 7 -4.66 -0.74 18.26
C ARG A 7 -4.32 0.51 17.47
N ASP A 8 -3.15 0.51 16.83
CA ASP A 8 -2.80 1.52 15.84
C ASP A 8 -3.93 1.56 14.82
N THR A 9 -4.77 2.59 14.93
CA THR A 9 -6.00 2.69 14.15
C THR A 9 -5.60 3.24 12.79
N VAL A 10 -5.61 2.38 11.77
CA VAL A 10 -5.35 2.77 10.37
C VAL A 10 -6.37 3.84 9.98
N ARG A 11 -5.89 5.03 9.61
CA ARG A 11 -6.76 6.16 9.24
C ARG A 11 -7.06 6.23 7.75
N VAL A 12 -6.16 5.70 6.93
CA VAL A 12 -6.25 5.69 5.47
C VAL A 12 -5.81 4.33 4.95
N SER A 13 -6.67 3.69 4.16
CA SER A 13 -6.31 2.48 3.40
C SER A 13 -6.32 2.83 1.93
N VAL A 14 -5.19 2.60 1.26
CA VAL A 14 -5.09 2.78 -0.20
C VAL A 14 -5.03 1.40 -0.84
N VAL A 15 -5.94 1.13 -1.76
CA VAL A 15 -6.03 -0.15 -2.47
C VAL A 15 -5.62 0.05 -3.93
N PHE A 16 -4.59 -0.67 -4.36
CA PHE A 16 -4.08 -0.70 -5.73
C PHE A 16 -4.45 -2.01 -6.41
N PRO A 17 -5.44 -2.03 -7.32
CA PRO A 17 -5.57 -3.16 -8.24
C PRO A 17 -4.35 -3.18 -9.16
N ALA A 18 -3.74 -4.35 -9.32
CA ALA A 18 -2.54 -4.52 -10.14
C ALA A 18 -2.71 -5.72 -11.08
N TYR A 19 -2.67 -5.45 -12.39
CA TYR A 19 -2.63 -6.47 -13.44
C TYR A 19 -1.74 -6.01 -14.60
N ASN A 20 -0.61 -6.68 -14.78
CA ASN A 20 0.41 -6.35 -15.78
C ASN A 20 0.92 -4.89 -15.73
N GLU A 21 1.34 -4.45 -14.55
CA GLU A 21 1.86 -3.11 -14.23
C GLU A 21 3.35 -3.14 -13.80
N ALA A 22 4.11 -4.17 -14.17
CA ALA A 22 5.47 -4.41 -13.62
C ALA A 22 6.42 -3.22 -13.81
N GLU A 23 6.26 -2.47 -14.89
CA GLU A 23 7.12 -1.33 -15.22
C GLU A 23 6.83 -0.07 -14.39
N VAL A 24 5.63 0.04 -13.79
CA VAL A 24 5.16 1.29 -13.19
C VAL A 24 4.70 1.17 -11.74
N LEU A 25 4.42 -0.05 -11.26
CA LEU A 25 3.83 -0.29 -9.94
C LEU A 25 4.71 0.29 -8.81
N GLU A 26 6.00 -0.01 -8.81
CA GLU A 26 6.94 0.46 -7.78
C GLU A 26 7.02 2.00 -7.75
N ALA A 27 7.18 2.63 -8.91
CA ALA A 27 7.26 4.09 -9.01
C ALA A 27 5.96 4.77 -8.55
N THR A 28 4.81 4.12 -8.77
CA THR A 28 3.50 4.61 -8.35
C THR A 28 3.33 4.51 -6.83
N ILE A 29 3.66 3.37 -6.23
CA ILE A 29 3.61 3.15 -4.78
C ILE A 29 4.54 4.14 -4.07
N ASN A 30 5.75 4.34 -4.56
CA ASN A 30 6.71 5.28 -3.97
C ASN A 30 6.18 6.73 -3.94
N LYS A 31 5.49 7.18 -5.00
CA LYS A 31 4.85 8.50 -5.02
C LYS A 31 3.71 8.61 -4.01
N VAL A 32 2.94 7.54 -3.85
CA VAL A 32 1.84 7.48 -2.89
C VAL A 32 2.38 7.53 -1.46
N ILE A 33 3.42 6.76 -1.14
CA ILE A 33 4.11 6.78 0.15
C ILE A 33 4.59 8.21 0.47
N GLN A 34 5.31 8.85 -0.47
CA GLN A 34 5.79 10.22 -0.29
C GLN A 34 4.66 11.22 0.01
N TYR A 35 3.51 11.03 -0.61
CA TYR A 35 2.34 11.87 -0.34
C TYR A 35 1.71 11.56 1.02
N LEU A 36 1.52 10.27 1.33
CA LEU A 36 0.89 9.82 2.58
C LEU A 36 1.72 10.19 3.80
N ASP A 37 3.04 10.12 3.71
CA ASP A 37 3.97 10.53 4.78
C ASP A 37 3.77 12.00 5.20
N ASN A 38 3.33 12.86 4.27
CA ASN A 38 2.99 14.25 4.56
C ASN A 38 1.53 14.44 5.05
N LEU A 39 0.67 13.45 4.86
CA LEU A 39 -0.76 13.51 5.19
C LEU A 39 -1.07 12.88 6.56
N THR A 40 -0.50 11.71 6.86
CA THR A 40 -0.78 10.93 8.06
C THR A 40 0.32 9.90 8.32
N ASN A 41 0.60 9.60 9.57
CA ASN A 41 1.51 8.52 9.97
C ASN A 41 0.80 7.16 10.14
N SER A 42 -0.51 7.12 9.88
CA SER A 42 -1.34 5.92 10.02
C SER A 42 -2.04 5.62 8.71
N TYR A 43 -1.40 4.82 7.88
CA TYR A 43 -1.93 4.33 6.62
C TYR A 43 -1.48 2.90 6.32
N GLU A 44 -2.21 2.23 5.44
CA GLU A 44 -1.81 0.98 4.81
C GLU A 44 -1.95 1.08 3.29
N ILE A 45 -1.13 0.33 2.57
CA ILE A 45 -1.22 0.16 1.13
C ILE A 45 -1.45 -1.32 0.87
N ILE A 46 -2.53 -1.63 0.17
CA ILE A 46 -2.92 -3.00 -0.19
C ILE A 46 -2.83 -3.11 -1.70
N ILE A 47 -2.00 -4.04 -2.19
CA ILE A 47 -1.91 -4.35 -3.62
C ILE A 47 -2.77 -5.58 -3.87
N ALA A 48 -3.83 -5.41 -4.65
CA ALA A 48 -4.71 -6.48 -5.10
C ALA A 48 -4.21 -6.97 -6.46
N GLU A 49 -3.25 -7.89 -6.42
CA GLU A 49 -2.73 -8.58 -7.59
C GLU A 49 -3.78 -9.55 -8.18
N ASP A 50 -3.96 -9.53 -9.51
CA ASP A 50 -4.99 -10.31 -10.21
C ASP A 50 -4.42 -11.21 -11.33
N GLY A 51 -3.41 -12.02 -11.03
CA GLY A 51 -2.91 -13.07 -11.93
C GLY A 51 -2.04 -12.55 -13.08
N SER A 52 -1.23 -11.53 -12.83
CA SER A 52 -0.30 -10.94 -13.81
C SER A 52 0.72 -11.94 -14.33
N THR A 53 1.13 -11.75 -15.58
CA THR A 53 2.09 -12.61 -16.29
C THR A 53 3.38 -11.90 -16.68
N ASP A 54 3.48 -10.61 -16.41
CA ASP A 54 4.59 -9.72 -16.81
C ASP A 54 5.63 -9.51 -15.70
N GLY A 55 5.44 -10.12 -14.53
CA GLY A 55 6.29 -9.94 -13.36
C GLY A 55 5.77 -8.97 -12.30
N THR A 56 4.58 -8.37 -12.49
CA THR A 56 3.91 -7.53 -11.47
C THR A 56 3.76 -8.26 -10.13
N ASN A 57 3.48 -9.56 -10.20
CA ASN A 57 3.35 -10.45 -9.05
C ASN A 57 4.65 -10.63 -8.24
N ASN A 58 5.81 -10.24 -8.76
CA ASN A 58 7.07 -10.21 -8.00
C ASN A 58 7.23 -8.91 -7.19
N LEU A 59 6.42 -7.90 -7.50
CA LEU A 59 6.41 -6.59 -6.83
C LEU A 59 5.24 -6.43 -5.85
N ALA A 60 4.14 -7.16 -6.09
CA ALA A 60 2.89 -7.10 -5.33
C ALA A 60 2.89 -8.02 -4.09
#